data_AF-A0A0N0GM68-F1
#
_entry.id   AF-A0A0N0GM68-F1
#
_cell.length_a   1.000
_cell.length_b   1.000
_cell.length_c   1.000
_cell.angle_alpha   90.00
_cell.angle_beta   90.00
_cell.angle_gamma   90.00
#
_symmetry.space_group_name_H-M   'P 1'
#
loop_
_entity.id
_entity.type
_entity.pdbx_description
1 polymer ?
#
loop_
_entity_poly.entity_id
_entity_poly.type
_entity_poly.pdbx_seq_one_letter_code
_entity_poly.pdbx_strand_id
1 'polypeptide(L)'
;MARISLEALQQIDGYIASALVDCESGMPMAKDGSGIDLELAAPGNAEVLKSKRKIAAALGLNDSIEDILITLNKQYHLLRPLETNHNVFLYLVIDRARANLAMARHELKSFEKTIDFS
;
A
#
# COMPACT_ATOMS: atom_id res chain seq x y z
N MET A 1 1.53 2.94 21.63
CA MET A 1 1.84 2.64 20.22
C MET A 1 2.21 3.95 19.55
N ALA A 2 3.41 4.04 18.96
CA ALA A 2 3.78 5.24 18.20
C ALA A 2 2.76 5.43 17.07
N ARG A 3 2.18 6.63 16.95
CA ARG A 3 1.26 6.97 15.88
C ARG A 3 2.11 7.15 14.62
N ILE A 4 2.11 6.17 13.73
CA ILE A 4 2.81 6.28 12.44
C ILE A 4 2.14 7.39 11.64
N SER A 5 2.90 8.42 11.27
CA SER A 5 2.44 9.52 10.43
C SER A 5 2.67 9.17 8.97
N LEU A 6 1.64 9.34 8.15
CA LEU A 6 1.69 9.14 6.69
C LEU A 6 1.89 10.46 5.92
N GLU A 7 2.04 11.58 6.62
CA GLU A 7 2.10 12.94 6.03
C GLU A 7 3.22 13.08 4.98
N ALA A 8 4.32 12.36 5.12
CA ALA A 8 5.42 12.38 4.16
C ALA A 8 4.97 11.93 2.75
N LEU A 9 3.95 11.06 2.65
CA LEU A 9 3.42 10.58 1.37
C LEU A 9 2.60 11.65 0.63
N GLN A 10 2.15 12.72 1.31
CA GLN A 10 1.41 13.81 0.67
C GLN A 10 2.24 14.58 -0.36
N GLN A 11 3.57 14.46 -0.29
CA GLN A 11 4.49 15.10 -1.24
C GLN A 11 4.50 14.39 -2.61
N ILE A 12 3.95 13.18 -2.71
CA ILE A 12 3.84 12.46 -3.97
C ILE A 12 2.88 13.21 -4.90
N ASP A 13 3.34 13.55 -6.10
CA ASP A 13 2.50 14.18 -7.11
C ASP A 13 1.24 13.37 -7.37
N GLY A 14 0.09 14.04 -7.30
CA GLY A 14 -1.21 13.39 -7.48
C GLY A 14 -1.68 12.58 -6.27
N TYR A 15 -1.08 12.70 -5.08
CA TYR A 15 -1.57 12.07 -3.86
C TYR A 15 -3.07 12.31 -3.63
N ILE A 16 -3.80 11.23 -3.33
CA ILE A 16 -5.22 11.25 -2.96
C ILE A 16 -5.37 10.79 -1.50
N ALA A 17 -4.89 9.60 -1.21
CA ALA A 17 -5.02 8.98 0.10
C ALA A 17 -3.97 7.90 0.32
N SER A 18 -3.67 7.60 1.58
CA SER A 18 -2.86 6.45 1.96
C SER A 18 -3.33 5.80 3.26
N ALA A 19 -2.99 4.53 3.42
CA ALA A 19 -3.20 3.80 4.65
C ALA A 19 -2.03 2.86 4.92
N LEU A 20 -1.79 2.60 6.20
CA LEU A 20 -1.02 1.46 6.66
C LEU A 20 -2.01 0.41 7.16
N VAL A 21 -1.94 -0.81 6.66
CA VAL A 21 -2.99 -1.81 6.83
C VAL A 21 -2.40 -3.11 7.36
N ASP A 22 -3.05 -3.67 8.38
CA ASP A 22 -2.82 -5.05 8.82
C ASP A 22 -3.50 -6.01 7.83
N CYS A 23 -2.72 -6.87 7.19
CA CYS A 23 -3.18 -7.75 6.12
C CYS A 23 -4.09 -8.88 6.62
N GLU A 24 -3.91 -9.31 7.87
CA GLU A 24 -4.69 -10.40 8.46
C GLU A 24 -6.13 -9.95 8.72
N SER A 25 -6.29 -8.89 9.51
CA SER A 25 -7.60 -8.31 9.86
C SER A 25 -8.21 -7.42 8.77
N GLY A 26 -7.38 -6.87 7.87
CA GLY A 26 -7.78 -5.85 6.89
C GLY A 26 -7.93 -4.45 7.50
N MET A 27 -7.60 -4.28 8.79
CA MET A 27 -7.82 -3.02 9.50
C MET A 27 -6.74 -1.99 9.14
N PRO A 28 -7.11 -0.76 8.78
CA PRO A 28 -6.16 0.32 8.61
C PRO A 28 -5.67 0.82 9.98
N MET A 29 -4.38 0.64 10.25
CA MET A 29 -3.68 1.08 11.46
C MET A 29 -3.41 2.59 11.47
N ALA A 30 -3.17 3.15 10.29
CA ALA A 30 -3.03 4.58 10.05
C ALA A 30 -3.67 4.92 8.69
N LYS A 31 -4.20 6.14 8.57
CA LYS A 31 -4.85 6.63 7.36
C LYS A 31 -4.57 8.11 7.19
N ASP A 32 -4.46 8.55 5.94
CA ASP A 32 -4.34 9.95 5.58
C ASP A 32 -4.99 10.22 4.22
N GLY A 33 -5.39 11.47 3.99
CA GLY A 33 -6.04 11.90 2.76
C GLY A 33 -7.55 11.61 2.70
N SER A 34 -8.14 11.83 1.54
CA SER A 34 -9.59 11.76 1.31
C SER A 34 -9.90 11.41 -0.14
N GLY A 35 -11.18 11.21 -0.48
CA GLY A 35 -11.61 10.86 -1.85
C GLY A 35 -11.75 9.36 -2.10
N ILE A 36 -11.43 8.53 -1.11
CA ILE A 36 -11.79 7.10 -1.04
C ILE A 36 -12.12 6.72 0.40
N ASP A 37 -13.05 5.79 0.57
CA ASP A 37 -13.31 5.18 1.87
C ASP A 37 -12.23 4.12 2.16
N LEU A 38 -11.20 4.52 2.90
CA LEU A 38 -10.10 3.64 3.29
C LEU A 38 -10.52 2.53 4.26
N GLU A 39 -11.59 2.70 5.04
CA GLU A 39 -12.10 1.64 5.92
C GLU A 39 -12.75 0.51 5.12
N LEU A 40 -13.35 0.85 3.97
CA LEU A 40 -13.91 -0.13 3.04
C LEU A 40 -12.85 -0.70 2.10
N ALA A 41 -11.95 0.15 1.58
CA ALA A 41 -10.97 -0.24 0.57
C ALA A 41 -9.82 -1.09 1.14
N ALA A 42 -9.37 -0.81 2.37
CA ALA A 42 -8.25 -1.53 2.99
C ALA A 42 -8.51 -3.05 3.16
N PRO A 43 -9.65 -3.49 3.72
CA PRO A 43 -9.97 -4.92 3.80
C PRO A 43 -10.04 -5.60 2.43
N GLY A 44 -10.63 -4.93 1.43
CA GLY A 44 -10.70 -5.47 0.06
C GLY A 44 -9.31 -5.67 -0.56
N ASN A 45 -8.41 -4.72 -0.37
CA ASN A 45 -7.03 -4.83 -0.86
C ASN A 45 -6.20 -5.86 -0.08
N ALA A 46 -6.48 -6.06 1.21
CA ALA A 46 -5.89 -7.15 1.98
C ALA A 46 -6.24 -8.52 1.38
N GLU A 47 -7.48 -8.73 0.92
CA GLU A 47 -7.89 -9.96 0.23
C GLU A 47 -7.19 -10.16 -1.11
N VAL A 48 -6.93 -9.09 -1.88
CA VAL A 48 -6.15 -9.15 -3.12
C VAL A 48 -4.73 -9.65 -2.83
N LEU A 49 -4.07 -9.06 -1.82
CA LEU A 49 -2.71 -9.44 -1.43
C LEU A 49 -2.66 -10.90 -0.93
N LYS A 50 -3.58 -11.29 -0.04
CA LYS A 50 -3.68 -12.67 0.49
C LYS A 50 -3.93 -13.68 -0.62
N SER A 51 -4.83 -13.37 -1.55
CA SER A 51 -5.13 -14.22 -2.69
C SER A 51 -3.88 -14.42 -3.57
N LYS A 52 -3.14 -13.35 -3.86
CA LYS A 52 -1.92 -13.46 -4.67
C LYS A 52 -0.83 -14.28 -3.96
N ARG A 53 -0.65 -14.12 -2.65
CA ARG A 53 0.28 -14.94 -1.84
C ARG A 53 -0.08 -16.41 -1.89
N LYS A 54 -1.35 -16.76 -1.71
CA LYS A 54 -1.83 -18.15 -1.78
C LYS A 54 -1.50 -18.78 -3.12
N ILE A 55 -1.73 -18.06 -4.22
CA ILE A 55 -1.41 -18.55 -5.57
C ILE A 55 0.10 -18.66 -5.79
N ALA A 56 0.89 -17.69 -5.33
CA ALA A 56 2.35 -17.75 -5.44
C ALA A 56 2.93 -18.98 -4.70
N ALA A 57 2.44 -19.25 -3.49
CA ALA A 57 2.80 -20.44 -2.73
C ALA A 57 2.37 -21.73 -3.43
N ALA A 58 1.15 -21.80 -3.97
CA ALA A 58 0.66 -22.96 -4.71
C ALA A 58 1.45 -23.23 -6.00
N LEU A 59 1.99 -22.18 -6.63
CA LEU A 59 2.88 -22.29 -7.79
C LEU A 59 4.34 -22.60 -7.41
N GLY A 60 4.69 -22.62 -6.12
CA GLY A 60 6.06 -22.85 -5.66
C GLY A 60 7.05 -21.74 -6.05
N LEU A 61 6.57 -20.50 -6.18
CA LEU A 61 7.46 -19.38 -6.50
C LEU A 61 8.39 -19.11 -5.31
N ASN A 62 9.70 -19.16 -5.54
CA ASN A 62 10.71 -18.74 -4.56
C ASN A 62 10.93 -17.23 -4.62
N ASP A 63 9.85 -16.47 -4.47
CA ASP A 63 9.84 -15.01 -4.61
C ASP A 63 8.77 -14.38 -3.70
N SER A 64 8.90 -13.09 -3.42
CA SER A 64 7.96 -12.31 -2.60
C SER A 64 7.29 -11.21 -3.42
N ILE A 65 6.15 -10.73 -2.93
CA ILE A 65 5.44 -9.62 -3.57
C ILE A 65 6.14 -8.32 -3.13
N GLU A 66 6.88 -7.69 -4.04
CA GLU A 66 7.46 -6.36 -3.80
C GLU A 66 6.38 -5.27 -3.71
N ASP A 67 5.48 -5.25 -4.70
CA ASP A 67 4.25 -4.45 -4.67
C ASP A 67 3.19 -5.01 -5.62
N ILE A 68 1.98 -4.45 -5.52
CA ILE A 68 0.87 -4.67 -6.46
C ILE A 68 0.43 -3.30 -6.96
N LEU A 69 0.43 -3.11 -8.28
CA LEU A 69 -0.18 -1.97 -8.95
C LEU A 69 -1.54 -2.37 -9.51
N ILE A 70 -2.60 -1.71 -9.04
CA ILE A 70 -3.93 -1.76 -9.63
C ILE A 70 -4.15 -0.45 -10.37
N THR A 71 -4.35 -0.53 -11.68
CA THR A 71 -4.59 0.64 -12.54
C THR A 71 -6.07 0.79 -12.83
N LEU A 72 -6.64 1.93 -12.46
CA LEU A 72 -7.96 2.37 -12.88
C LEU A 72 -7.85 3.47 -13.94
N ASN A 73 -8.98 3.89 -14.50
CA ASN A 73 -8.99 4.96 -15.50
C ASN A 73 -8.49 6.30 -14.94
N LYS A 74 -8.77 6.58 -13.66
CA LYS A 74 -8.42 7.86 -13.02
C LYS A 74 -7.37 7.76 -11.93
N GLN A 75 -7.09 6.54 -11.45
CA GLN A 75 -6.29 6.35 -10.25
C GLN A 75 -5.31 5.20 -10.42
N TYR A 76 -4.15 5.33 -9.80
CA TYR A 76 -3.32 4.17 -9.47
C TYR A 76 -3.48 3.85 -7.99
N HIS A 77 -3.49 2.56 -7.71
CA HIS A 77 -3.57 1.98 -6.38
C HIS A 77 -2.34 1.09 -6.20
N LEU A 78 -1.49 1.46 -5.25
CA LEU A 78 -0.24 0.74 -4.95
C LEU A 78 -0.38 0.06 -3.59
N LEU A 79 -0.15 -1.25 -3.56
CA LEU A 79 -0.06 -2.04 -2.33
C LEU A 79 1.39 -2.46 -2.15
N ARG A 80 2.07 -1.97 -1.12
CA ARG A 80 3.46 -2.31 -0.82
C ARG A 80 3.56 -3.01 0.54
N PRO A 81 3.70 -4.34 0.58
CA PRO A 81 4.06 -5.04 1.81
C PRO A 81 5.35 -4.48 2.39
N LEU A 82 5.44 -4.39 3.71
CA LEU A 82 6.68 -4.00 4.37
C LEU A 82 7.70 -5.13 4.23
N GLU A 83 8.97 -4.80 3.99
CA GLU A 83 10.06 -5.78 3.93
C GLU A 83 10.35 -6.37 5.33
N THR A 84 10.13 -5.59 6.40
CA THR A 84 10.34 -6.00 7.80
C THR A 84 9.20 -6.86 8.35
N ASN A 85 7.98 -6.64 7.89
CA ASN A 85 6.80 -7.39 8.31
C ASN A 85 5.80 -7.55 7.16
N HIS A 86 5.85 -8.70 6.49
CA HIS A 86 4.96 -9.01 5.38
C HIS A 86 3.48 -9.03 5.79
N ASN A 87 3.10 -9.11 7.06
CA ASN A 87 1.70 -9.04 7.48
C ASN A 87 1.15 -7.60 7.49
N VAL A 88 1.97 -6.59 7.27
CA VAL A 88 1.55 -5.20 7.13
C VAL A 88 1.85 -4.73 5.71
N PHE A 89 1.02 -3.84 5.16
CA PHE A 89 1.29 -3.19 3.89
C PHE A 89 0.87 -1.73 3.88
N LEU A 90 1.57 -0.93 3.07
CA LEU A 90 1.15 0.41 2.70
C LEU A 90 0.20 0.34 1.50
N TYR A 91 -0.88 1.11 1.59
CA TYR A 91 -1.81 1.35 0.51
C TYR A 91 -1.72 2.82 0.11
N LEU A 92 -1.39 3.10 -1.15
CA LEU A 92 -1.32 4.46 -1.70
C LEU A 92 -2.27 4.60 -2.89
N VAL A 93 -3.06 5.67 -2.90
CA VAL A 93 -3.94 6.06 -4.00
C VAL A 93 -3.45 7.39 -4.56
N ILE A 94 -3.20 7.42 -5.87
CA ILE A 94 -2.72 8.60 -6.59
C ILE A 94 -3.55 8.83 -7.86
N ASP A 95 -3.75 10.10 -8.22
CA ASP A 95 -4.40 10.53 -9.45
C ASP A 95 -3.51 10.23 -10.66
N ARG A 96 -4.03 9.47 -11.60
CA ARG A 96 -3.28 9.00 -12.78
C ARG A 96 -2.90 10.12 -13.74
N ALA A 97 -3.68 11.19 -13.83
CA ALA A 97 -3.40 12.29 -14.74
C ALA A 97 -2.30 13.21 -14.22
N ARG A 98 -2.09 13.25 -12.91
CA ARG A 98 -1.11 14.12 -12.25
C ARG A 98 0.16 13.40 -11.82
N ALA A 99 0.05 12.14 -11.42
CA ALA A 99 1.15 11.44 -10.77
C ALA A 99 2.22 10.94 -11.75
N ASN A 100 3.48 11.05 -11.34
CA ASN A 100 4.56 10.27 -11.92
C ASN A 100 4.66 8.92 -11.20
N LEU A 101 4.16 7.86 -11.83
CA LEU A 101 4.08 6.52 -11.23
C LEU A 101 5.46 5.97 -10.81
N ALA A 102 6.52 6.23 -11.58
CA ALA A 102 7.85 5.75 -11.25
C ALA A 102 8.38 6.43 -9.97
N MET A 103 8.21 7.74 -9.86
CA MET A 103 8.56 8.50 -8.66
C MET A 103 7.71 8.09 -7.46
N ALA A 104 6.40 7.92 -7.64
CA ALA A 104 5.51 7.49 -6.56
C ALA A 104 5.92 6.12 -5.99
N ARG A 105 6.30 5.14 -6.82
CA ARG A 105 6.80 3.84 -6.34
C ARG A 105 8.14 3.99 -5.60
N HIS A 106 9.04 4.84 -6.09
CA HIS A 106 10.32 5.10 -5.45
C HIS A 106 10.16 5.77 -4.08
N GLU A 107 9.30 6.78 -3.97
CA GLU A 107 9.02 7.49 -2.72
C GLU A 107 8.29 6.59 -1.72
N LEU A 108 7.31 5.81 -2.18
CA LEU A 108 6.62 4.83 -1.33
C LEU A 108 7.59 3.78 -0.78
N LYS A 109 8.54 3.30 -1.60
CA LYS A 109 9.61 2.38 -1.16
C LYS A 109 10.56 3.02 -0.16
N SER A 110 10.89 4.28 -0.35
CA SER A 110 11.76 5.02 0.58
C SER A 110 11.05 5.24 1.92
N PHE A 111 9.76 5.59 1.89
CA PHE A 111 8.94 5.77 3.08
C PHE A 111 8.73 4.46 3.86
N GLU A 112 8.46 3.36 3.16
CA GLU A 112 8.30 2.04 3.77
C GLU A 112 9.50 1.66 4.65
N LYS A 113 10.72 1.93 4.19
CA LYS A 113 11.95 1.69 4.96
C LYS A 113 12.09 2.52 6.24
N THR A 114 11.32 3.59 6.39
CA THR A 114 11.31 4.41 7.62
C THR A 114 10.37 3.86 8.69
N ILE A 115 9.52 2.89 8.33
CA ILE A 115 8.56 2.29 9.23
C ILE A 115 9.21 1.12 9.95
N ASP A 116 9.36 1.25 11.27
CA ASP A 116 9.86 0.19 12.14
C ASP A 116 8.68 -0.55 12.80
N PHE A 117 8.50 -1.82 12.41
CA PHE A 117 7.62 -2.78 13.06
C PHE A 117 8.42 -4.02 13.46
N SER A 118 9.38 -3.79 14.35
CA SER A 118 10.06 -4.84 15.12
C SER A 118 9.18 -5.37 16.26
#